data_AF-A0A0C3DSM1-F1
#
_entry.id   AF-A0A0C3DSM1-F1
#
_cell.length_a   1.000
_cell.length_b   1.000
_cell.length_c   1.000
_cell.angle_alpha   90.00
_cell.angle_beta   90.00
_cell.angle_gamma   90.00
#
_symmetry.space_group_name_H-M   'P 1'
#
loop_
_entity.id
_entity.type
_entity.pdbx_description
1 polymer ?
#
loop_
_entity_poly.entity_id
_entity_poly.type
_entity_poly.pdbx_seq_one_letter_code
_entity_poly.pdbx_strand_id
1 'polypeptide(L)'
;MQVDIPSGPFVITPARVNNPVVGMTPLLRARQNSDQPLAQGKPVQLVPGNYPEYTRLWELTTDGTLALSYMHSELYAIEEAKRVYLGSDSEEWFSVTYDTPYGPRQTIQSKKTGFGWFLPNTDEGTQPELRPIPRTNSPPPGYLFNFIPVDVE
;
A
#
# COMPACT_ATOMS: atom_id res chain seq x y z
N MET A 1 0.95 15.84 13.06
CA MET A 1 1.90 15.06 13.89
C MET A 1 2.34 13.87 13.05
N GLN A 2 3.64 13.62 12.90
CA GLN A 2 4.11 12.37 12.29
C GLN A 2 3.79 11.25 13.28
N VAL A 3 3.14 10.20 12.80
CA VAL A 3 2.80 9.02 13.60
C VAL A 3 3.36 7.84 12.84
N ASP A 4 3.93 6.88 13.54
CA ASP A 4 4.37 5.65 12.89
C ASP A 4 3.15 4.86 12.39
N ILE A 5 3.30 4.23 11.23
CA ILE A 5 2.32 3.27 10.72
C ILE A 5 2.10 2.18 11.78
N PRO A 6 0.87 1.67 11.99
CA PRO A 6 0.60 0.68 13.02
C PRO A 6 1.60 -0.49 12.99
N SER A 7 2.08 -0.88 14.16
CA SER A 7 2.90 -2.09 14.32
C SER A 7 2.01 -3.34 14.22
N GLY A 8 2.38 -4.29 13.37
CA GLY A 8 1.60 -5.50 13.10
C GLY A 8 0.85 -5.43 11.77
N PRO A 9 0.06 -6.46 11.42
CA PRO A 9 -0.63 -6.52 10.16
C PRO A 9 -1.89 -5.64 10.14
N PHE A 10 -2.11 -4.98 9.00
CA PHE A 10 -3.25 -4.11 8.79
C PHE A 10 -3.72 -4.15 7.33
N VAL A 11 -4.94 -3.69 7.09
CA VAL A 11 -5.48 -3.43 5.76
C VAL A 11 -5.45 -1.93 5.49
N ILE A 12 -5.04 -1.54 4.28
CA ILE A 12 -5.07 -0.14 3.82
C ILE A 12 -6.31 0.05 2.94
N THR A 13 -7.12 1.08 3.21
CA THR A 13 -8.26 1.44 2.35
C THR A 13 -8.22 2.93 1.96
N PRO A 14 -8.85 3.35 0.86
CA PRO A 14 -9.06 4.77 0.59
C PRO A 14 -9.86 5.43 1.72
N ALA A 15 -9.58 6.69 2.07
CA ALA A 15 -10.22 7.35 3.24
C ALA A 15 -11.76 7.37 3.23
N ARG A 16 -12.38 7.30 2.05
CA ARG A 16 -13.84 7.42 1.84
C ARG A 16 -14.57 6.08 1.73
N VAL A 17 -13.87 4.97 1.56
CA VAL A 17 -14.47 3.64 1.38
C VAL A 17 -13.67 2.57 2.13
N ASN A 18 -14.35 1.56 2.66
CA ASN A 18 -13.68 0.44 3.32
C ASN A 18 -13.39 -0.74 2.37
N ASN A 19 -13.87 -0.65 1.12
CA ASN A 19 -13.69 -1.62 0.05
C ASN A 19 -13.86 -0.87 -1.29
N PRO A 20 -12.98 -1.03 -2.30
CA PRO A 20 -11.79 -1.89 -2.36
C PRO A 20 -10.66 -1.49 -1.41
N VAL A 21 -9.72 -2.43 -1.21
CA VAL A 21 -8.55 -2.29 -0.33
C VAL A 21 -7.28 -2.20 -1.17
N VAL A 22 -6.22 -1.58 -0.67
CA VAL A 22 -4.94 -1.56 -1.36
C VAL A 22 -4.26 -2.92 -1.18
N GLY A 23 -3.86 -3.55 -2.28
CA GLY A 23 -3.29 -4.87 -2.30
C GLY A 23 -2.82 -5.28 -3.69
N MET A 24 -2.88 -6.57 -3.99
CA MET A 24 -2.40 -7.14 -5.26
C MET A 24 -3.36 -8.22 -5.76
N THR A 25 -3.46 -8.41 -7.08
CA THR A 25 -4.27 -9.53 -7.60
C THR A 25 -3.54 -10.86 -7.32
N PRO A 26 -4.23 -11.89 -6.78
CA PRO A 26 -3.67 -13.21 -6.55
C PRO A 26 -2.95 -13.73 -7.78
N LEU A 27 -1.84 -14.44 -7.56
CA LEU A 27 -1.33 -15.35 -8.57
C LEU A 27 -2.37 -16.47 -8.72
N LEU A 28 -3.25 -16.36 -9.72
CA LEU A 28 -3.83 -17.57 -10.28
C LEU A 28 -2.62 -18.41 -10.69
N ARG A 29 -2.47 -19.64 -10.17
CA ARG A 29 -1.47 -20.58 -10.67
C ARG A 29 -1.75 -20.74 -12.17
N ALA A 30 -1.08 -19.94 -12.99
CA ALA A 30 -0.98 -20.19 -14.41
C ALA A 30 -0.40 -21.61 -14.50
N ARG A 31 -1.08 -22.47 -15.26
CA ARG A 31 -0.60 -23.83 -15.54
C ARG A 31 0.88 -23.74 -15.87
N GLN A 32 1.68 -24.59 -15.21
CA GLN A 32 3.10 -24.75 -15.43
C GLN A 32 3.43 -24.76 -16.94
N ASN A 33 3.83 -23.62 -17.48
CA ASN A 33 4.70 -23.54 -18.63
C ASN A 33 5.98 -22.94 -18.06
N SER A 34 6.94 -23.81 -17.78
CA SER A 34 8.21 -23.58 -17.09
C SER A 34 9.18 -22.63 -17.80
N ASP A 35 8.75 -21.93 -18.85
CA ASP A 35 9.61 -21.07 -19.69
C ASP A 35 9.21 -19.59 -19.65
N GLN A 36 8.20 -19.20 -18.87
CA GLN A 36 7.99 -17.79 -18.55
C GLN A 36 8.77 -17.46 -17.27
N PRO A 37 9.78 -16.57 -17.33
CA PRO A 37 10.34 -16.05 -16.10
C PRO A 37 9.18 -15.43 -15.30
N LEU A 38 9.07 -15.75 -14.01
CA LEU A 38 8.13 -15.15 -13.05
C LEU A 38 8.43 -13.64 -12.82
N ALA A 39 8.99 -12.97 -13.82
CA ALA A 39 9.60 -11.66 -13.78
C ALA A 39 8.65 -10.60 -14.33
N GLN A 40 7.88 -9.99 -13.43
CA GLN A 40 7.52 -8.57 -13.45
C GLN A 40 6.76 -8.27 -12.16
N GLY A 41 7.30 -7.36 -11.33
CA GLY A 41 6.65 -6.91 -10.10
C GLY A 41 5.20 -6.56 -10.34
N LYS A 42 4.28 -7.27 -9.68
CA LYS A 42 2.86 -7.03 -9.84
C LYS A 42 2.53 -5.66 -9.24
N PRO A 43 1.71 -4.84 -9.92
CA PRO A 43 1.37 -3.52 -9.42
C PRO A 43 0.53 -3.63 -8.16
N VAL A 44 0.79 -2.74 -7.19
CA VAL A 44 -0.13 -2.48 -6.10
C VAL A 44 -1.36 -1.79 -6.68
N GLN A 45 -2.54 -2.22 -6.29
CA GLN A 45 -3.81 -1.68 -6.78
C GLN A 45 -4.94 -1.86 -5.78
N LEU A 46 -6.06 -1.21 -6.04
CA LEU A 46 -7.31 -1.46 -5.34
C LEU A 46 -7.84 -2.84 -5.75
N VAL A 47 -8.01 -3.73 -4.77
CA VAL A 47 -8.51 -5.09 -4.93
C VAL A 47 -9.73 -5.32 -4.04
N PRO A 48 -10.59 -6.29 -4.37
CA PRO A 48 -11.68 -6.70 -3.49
C PRO A 48 -11.19 -7.07 -2.09
N GLY A 49 -11.85 -6.54 -1.07
CA GLY A 49 -11.61 -6.84 0.34
C GLY A 49 -11.99 -8.27 0.76
N ASN A 50 -12.32 -9.16 -0.17
CA ASN A 50 -12.48 -10.60 0.04
C ASN A 50 -11.35 -11.43 -0.59
N TYR A 51 -10.35 -10.78 -1.21
CA TYR A 51 -9.16 -11.48 -1.71
C TYR A 51 -8.35 -12.11 -0.56
N PRO A 52 -7.56 -13.16 -0.82
CA PRO A 52 -6.75 -13.81 0.21
C PRO A 52 -5.87 -12.83 0.98
N GLU A 53 -5.66 -13.09 2.27
CA GLU A 53 -4.94 -12.21 3.19
C GLU A 53 -3.54 -11.84 2.71
N TYR A 54 -2.77 -12.80 2.18
CA TYR A 54 -1.43 -12.57 1.64
C TYR A 54 -1.37 -11.59 0.46
N THR A 55 -2.52 -11.16 -0.07
CA THR A 55 -2.62 -10.17 -1.14
C THR A 55 -3.03 -8.78 -0.68
N ARG A 56 -3.42 -8.61 0.58
CA ARG A 56 -4.07 -7.39 1.10
C ARG A 56 -3.64 -6.98 2.51
N LEU A 57 -2.99 -7.87 3.25
CA LEU A 57 -2.43 -7.55 4.56
C LEU A 57 -1.07 -6.90 4.37
N TRP A 58 -0.89 -5.77 5.02
CA TRP A 58 0.32 -4.97 5.03
C TRP A 58 0.93 -5.01 6.42
N GLU A 59 2.24 -4.96 6.48
CA GLU A 59 3.00 -4.81 7.71
C GLU A 59 4.10 -3.78 7.51
N LEU A 60 4.46 -3.08 8.60
CA LEU A 60 5.66 -2.27 8.63
C LEU A 60 6.78 -3.13 9.20
N THR A 61 7.84 -3.34 8.44
CA THR A 61 9.04 -4.04 8.91
C THR A 61 9.80 -3.18 9.92
N THR A 62 10.71 -3.80 10.66
CA THR A 62 11.51 -3.14 11.71
C THR A 62 12.39 -2.00 11.20
N ASP A 63 12.74 -2.01 9.91
CA ASP A 63 13.50 -0.94 9.23
C ASP A 63 12.61 0.17 8.63
N GLY A 64 11.29 0.14 8.86
CA GLY A 64 10.36 1.15 8.35
C GLY A 64 9.96 0.95 6.89
N THR A 65 10.21 -0.23 6.31
CA THR A 65 9.70 -0.59 4.99
C THR A 65 8.24 -1.02 5.09
N LEU A 66 7.40 -0.49 4.21
CA LEU A 66 6.02 -0.92 4.09
C LEU A 66 5.99 -2.16 3.18
N ALA A 67 5.70 -3.31 3.76
CA ALA A 67 5.68 -4.60 3.09
C ALA A 67 4.26 -5.18 3.05
N LEU A 68 3.96 -5.96 2.01
CA LEU A 68 2.79 -6.83 2.05
C LEU A 68 3.16 -8.05 2.89
N SER A 69 2.36 -8.35 3.92
CA SER A 69 2.52 -9.50 4.80
C SER A 69 2.28 -10.78 4.01
N TYR A 70 3.32 -11.23 3.32
CA TYR A 70 3.38 -12.56 2.74
C TYR A 70 3.88 -13.49 3.84
N MET A 71 3.10 -14.51 4.23
CA MET A 71 3.58 -15.53 5.15
C MET A 71 4.95 -16.07 4.70
N HIS A 72 6.01 -15.62 5.38
CA HIS A 72 7.31 -16.28 5.53
C HIS A 72 7.97 -16.94 4.29
N SER A 73 8.24 -16.24 3.18
CA SER A 73 9.36 -16.74 2.33
C SER A 73 10.05 -15.80 1.35
N GLU A 74 9.43 -14.79 0.73
CA GLU A 74 10.14 -14.05 -0.33
C GLU A 74 9.75 -12.56 -0.34
N LEU A 75 10.68 -11.72 0.14
CA LEU A 75 10.65 -10.28 -0.06
C LEU A 75 11.05 -10.00 -1.51
N TYR A 76 10.15 -9.41 -2.30
CA TYR A 76 10.44 -9.03 -3.68
C TYR A 76 10.84 -7.57 -3.74
N ALA A 77 12.11 -7.32 -4.06
CA ALA A 77 12.62 -6.01 -4.48
C ALA A 77 12.28 -5.75 -5.95
N ILE A 78 11.98 -4.51 -6.40
CA ILE A 78 12.30 -4.01 -7.77
C ILE A 78 12.02 -2.49 -8.00
N GLU A 79 12.79 -1.94 -8.94
CA GLU A 79 13.00 -0.55 -9.38
C GLU A 79 11.92 0.17 -10.23
N GLU A 80 11.98 1.50 -10.08
CA GLU A 80 11.68 2.63 -10.98
C GLU A 80 10.35 2.85 -11.73
N ALA A 81 9.79 4.02 -11.38
CA ALA A 81 9.10 5.04 -12.18
C ALA A 81 7.58 4.93 -12.41
N LYS A 82 6.89 5.89 -11.75
CA LYS A 82 5.49 6.36 -11.89
C LYS A 82 4.36 5.56 -11.22
N ARG A 83 4.59 4.36 -10.71
CA ARG A 83 3.59 3.57 -9.98
C ARG A 83 4.15 3.11 -8.64
N VAL A 84 3.27 2.95 -7.65
CA VAL A 84 3.65 2.34 -6.38
C VAL A 84 3.84 0.84 -6.62
N TYR A 85 5.11 0.43 -6.67
CA TYR A 85 5.51 -0.97 -6.58
C TYR A 85 6.01 -1.23 -5.17
N LEU A 86 5.81 -2.45 -4.65
CA LEU A 86 6.46 -2.89 -3.42
C LEU A 86 7.98 -2.79 -3.63
N GLY A 87 8.64 -2.17 -2.65
CA GLY A 87 9.87 -1.41 -2.83
C GLY A 87 11.02 -2.16 -3.46
N SER A 88 11.91 -1.41 -4.10
CA SER A 88 13.35 -1.71 -4.04
C SER A 88 13.78 -1.79 -2.57
N ASP A 89 14.82 -2.58 -2.26
CA ASP A 89 15.43 -2.78 -0.91
C ASP A 89 15.92 -1.51 -0.17
N SER A 90 15.45 -0.31 -0.52
CA SER A 90 15.93 0.97 0.03
C SER A 90 14.87 2.06 0.26
N GLU A 91 13.58 1.80 0.00
CA GLU A 91 12.54 2.83 0.17
C GLU A 91 11.82 2.67 1.51
N GLU A 92 12.14 3.57 2.44
CA GLU A 92 11.45 3.68 3.72
C GLU A 92 10.19 4.54 3.59
N TRP A 93 9.11 4.11 4.26
CA TRP A 93 7.83 4.81 4.25
C TRP A 93 7.48 5.34 5.64
N PHE A 94 6.70 6.41 5.69
CA PHE A 94 6.13 6.92 6.92
C PHE A 94 4.71 7.43 6.67
N SER A 95 3.95 7.64 7.74
CA SER A 95 2.63 8.24 7.67
C SER A 95 2.53 9.55 8.45
N VAL A 96 1.58 10.39 8.02
CA VAL A 96 1.21 11.60 8.73
C VAL A 96 -0.29 11.53 8.95
N THR A 97 -0.70 11.68 10.20
CA THR A 97 -2.11 11.67 10.58
C THR A 97 -2.70 13.07 10.45
N TYR A 98 -3.87 13.13 9.82
CA TYR A 98 -4.71 14.31 9.65
C TYR A 98 -6.06 14.07 10.30
N ASP A 99 -6.48 15.00 11.14
CA ASP A 99 -7.83 15.01 11.69
C ASP A 99 -8.80 15.47 10.61
N THR A 100 -9.73 14.59 10.25
CA THR A 100 -10.78 14.90 9.28
C THR A 100 -12.14 14.87 9.98
N PRO A 101 -13.20 15.47 9.39
CA PRO A 101 -14.56 15.35 9.91
C PRO A 101 -15.07 13.90 10.05
N TYR A 102 -14.39 12.94 9.44
CA TYR A 102 -14.74 11.51 9.44
C TYR A 102 -13.78 10.65 10.29
N GLY A 103 -12.99 11.30 11.14
CA GLY A 103 -11.97 10.68 11.98
C GLY A 103 -10.55 10.84 11.44
N PRO A 104 -9.54 10.27 12.13
CA PRO A 104 -8.15 10.34 11.71
C PRO A 104 -7.95 9.62 10.38
N ARG A 105 -7.20 10.23 9.48
CA ARG A 105 -6.79 9.66 8.18
C ARG A 105 -5.29 9.87 8.00
N GLN A 106 -4.67 8.98 7.23
CA GLN A 106 -3.21 8.96 7.11
C GLN A 106 -2.77 9.05 5.66
N THR A 107 -1.70 9.79 5.41
CA THR A 107 -0.96 9.72 4.13
C THR A 107 0.10 8.64 4.19
N ILE A 108 0.51 8.09 3.05
CA ILE A 108 1.68 7.20 2.94
C ILE A 108 2.74 7.93 2.14
N GLN A 109 3.92 8.18 2.73
CA GLN A 109 4.94 9.05 2.18
C GLN A 109 6.30 8.34 2.10
N SER A 110 6.99 8.54 0.98
CA SER A 110 8.38 8.11 0.77
C SER A 110 9.31 9.03 1.57
N LYS A 111 10.16 8.47 2.44
CA LYS A 111 11.18 9.25 3.16
C LYS A 111 12.23 9.82 2.19
N LYS A 112 12.51 9.13 1.09
CA LYS A 112 13.54 9.50 0.11
C LYS A 112 13.12 10.68 -0.77
N THR A 113 11.89 10.67 -1.27
CA THR A 113 11.41 11.63 -2.27
C THR A 113 10.45 12.68 -1.69
N GLY A 114 9.84 12.40 -0.53
CA GLY A 114 8.74 13.20 0.02
C GLY A 114 7.44 13.10 -0.78
N PHE A 115 7.35 12.18 -1.75
CA PHE A 115 6.12 11.94 -2.51
C PHE A 115 5.19 11.03 -1.72
N GLY A 116 3.89 11.23 -1.93
CA GLY A 116 2.85 10.42 -1.32
C GLY A 116 2.17 9.51 -2.31
N TRP A 117 1.55 8.46 -1.79
CA TRP A 117 0.58 7.67 -2.55
C TRP A 117 -0.64 8.54 -2.85
N PHE A 118 -1.05 8.53 -4.12
CA PHE A 118 -2.24 9.21 -4.62
C PHE A 118 -3.11 8.23 -5.38
N LEU A 119 -4.37 8.10 -4.95
CA LEU A 119 -5.40 7.39 -5.68
C LEU A 119 -6.23 8.38 -6.52
N PRO A 120 -6.24 8.25 -7.86
CA PRO A 120 -7.04 9.12 -8.71
C PRO A 120 -8.55 8.86 -8.59
N ASN A 121 -8.94 7.64 -8.21
CA ASN A 121 -10.32 7.24 -7.92
C ASN A 121 -10.32 6.04 -6.95
N THR A 122 -11.49 5.52 -6.60
CA THR A 122 -11.67 4.40 -5.66
C THR A 122 -12.18 3.12 -6.32
N ASP A 123 -12.02 2.99 -7.64
CA ASP A 123 -12.49 1.83 -8.39
C ASP A 123 -11.51 0.66 -8.27
N GLU A 124 -12.02 -0.57 -8.33
CA GLU A 124 -11.17 -1.77 -8.37
C GLU A 124 -10.21 -1.74 -9.58
N GLY A 125 -8.98 -2.21 -9.38
CA GLY A 125 -7.91 -2.17 -10.37
C GLY A 125 -7.15 -0.85 -10.44
N THR A 126 -7.61 0.20 -9.75
CA THR A 126 -6.90 1.47 -9.70
C THR A 126 -5.59 1.36 -8.92
N GLN A 127 -4.50 1.80 -9.53
CA GLN A 127 -3.17 1.77 -8.95
C GLN A 127 -2.86 3.09 -8.22
N PRO A 128 -2.27 3.05 -7.01
CA PRO A 128 -1.71 4.23 -6.41
C PRO A 128 -0.55 4.78 -7.25
N GLU A 129 -0.55 6.11 -7.41
CA GLU A 129 0.51 6.86 -8.08
C GLU A 129 1.39 7.55 -7.04
N LEU A 130 2.67 7.77 -7.35
CA LEU A 130 3.54 8.61 -6.53
C LEU A 130 3.46 10.06 -7.02
N ARG A 131 2.96 10.94 -6.14
CA ARG A 131 2.81 12.37 -6.45
C ARG A 131 3.26 13.25 -5.28
N PRO A 132 3.74 14.48 -5.53
CA PRO A 132 4.01 15.44 -4.47
C PRO A 132 2.74 15.71 -3.66
N ILE A 133 2.82 15.61 -2.33
CA ILE A 133 1.69 15.95 -1.47
C ILE A 133 1.56 17.48 -1.43
N PRO A 134 0.39 18.06 -1.73
CA PRO A 134 0.19 19.50 -1.63
C PRO A 134 0.46 19.98 -0.20
N ARG A 135 1.13 21.13 -0.05
CA ARG A 135 1.39 21.74 1.27
C ARG A 135 0.11 22.39 1.81
N THR A 136 -0.73 21.58 2.46
CA THR A 136 -2.02 21.98 3.03
C THR A 136 -2.23 21.27 4.38
N ASN A 137 -3.02 21.89 5.26
CA ASN A 137 -3.45 21.28 6.52
C ASN A 137 -4.47 20.15 6.31
N SER A 138 -5.01 20.01 5.10
CA SER A 138 -5.94 18.95 4.72
C SER A 138 -5.64 18.49 3.29
N PRO A 139 -4.87 17.40 3.12
CA PRO A 139 -4.57 16.84 1.80
C PRO A 139 -5.85 16.45 1.06
N PRO A 140 -5.86 16.51 -0.28
CA PRO A 140 -6.97 16.00 -1.07
C PRO A 140 -7.28 14.53 -0.73
N PRO A 141 -8.54 14.07 -0.84
CA PRO A 141 -8.95 12.73 -0.44
C PRO A 141 -8.15 11.58 -1.08
N GLY A 142 -7.62 11.77 -2.29
CA GLY A 142 -6.80 10.76 -2.97
C GLY A 142 -5.48 10.45 -2.26
N TYR A 143 -5.00 11.32 -1.36
CA TYR A 143 -3.80 11.08 -0.54
C TYR A 143 -4.12 10.47 0.83
N LEU A 144 -5.40 10.34 1.18
CA LEU A 144 -5.83 9.94 2.50
C LEU A 144 -6.27 8.48 2.50
N PHE A 145 -5.76 7.73 3.46
CA PHE A 145 -6.00 6.30 3.65
C PHE A 145 -6.44 6.01 5.08
N ASN A 146 -7.17 4.90 5.22
CA ASN A 146 -7.41 4.25 6.50
C ASN A 146 -6.40 3.12 6.67
N PHE A 147 -5.92 2.96 7.90
CA PHE A 147 -5.16 1.81 8.35
C PHE A 147 -6.05 1.07 9.34
N ILE A 148 -6.45 -0.14 8.97
CA ILE A 148 -7.36 -0.97 9.78
C ILE A 148 -6.53 -2.13 10.32
N PRO A 149 -6.11 -2.10 11.61
CA PRO A 149 -5.42 -3.21 12.23
C PRO A 149 -6.23 -4.50 12.11
N VAL A 150 -5.54 -5.61 11.89
CA VAL A 150 -6.14 -6.94 11.85
C VAL A 150 -5.58 -7.74 13.01
N ASP A 151 -6.48 -8.26 13.85
CA ASP A 151 -6.12 -9.22 14.88
C ASP A 151 -5.78 -10.54 14.19
N VAL A 152 -4.53 -10.99 14.30
CA VAL A 152 -4.12 -12.34 13.87
C VAL A 152 -4.28 -13.25 15.07
N GLU A 153 -5.26 -14.16 15.00
CA GLU A 153 -5.45 -15.23 15.98
C GLU A 153 -4.33 -16.29 15.91
#